data_AF-U2PL29-F1
#
_entry.id   AF-U2PL29-F1
#
_cell.length_a   1.000
_cell.length_b   1.000
_cell.length_c   1.000
_cell.angle_alpha   90.00
_cell.angle_beta   90.00
_cell.angle_gamma   90.00
#
_symmetry.space_group_name_H-M   'P 1'
#
loop_
_entity.id
_entity.type
_entity.pdbx_description
1 polymer ?
#
loop_
_entity_poly.entity_id
_entity_poly.type
_entity_poly.pdbx_seq_one_letter_code
_entity_poly.pdbx_strand_id
1 'polypeptide(L)'
;MEERKGYHFAGWYIDKECTKRINPGGILPHTMSLYDKWIPIWYPVVYQTDGGMNSRKNPKYITIESGVIRLYPAKKQGKIFEGWYLDGKRVEYIPERQCQPVTLVAKYRDFNTVQFETFGGAIIPNMQTNSDKKLEDIRTPMRLGYTFMGWYWDPDYHWQYTYDQAIEEDCTLYARWEVTHFSIIYDVGKGYASRSNPRTYTYFDKTIKLKPAKKEGYRFVGWFDERGNELIEIREHSLGDKKLIAHFEKMD
;
A
#
# COMPACT_ATOMS: atom_id res chain seq x y z
N MET A 1 -57.38 19.90 -2.87
CA MET A 1 -56.67 18.77 -2.22
C MET A 1 -55.43 19.38 -1.60
N GLU A 2 -55.22 19.25 -0.29
CA GLU A 2 -53.94 19.62 0.31
C GLU A 2 -52.85 18.75 -0.33
N GLU A 3 -51.84 19.36 -0.93
CA GLU A 3 -50.68 18.62 -1.41
C GLU A 3 -49.72 18.40 -0.25
N ARG A 4 -49.47 17.13 0.11
CA ARG A 4 -48.42 16.79 1.06
C ARG A 4 -47.13 16.50 0.30
N LYS A 5 -46.19 17.45 0.29
CA LYS A 5 -44.91 17.36 -0.42
C LYS A 5 -44.21 16.01 -0.16
N GLY A 6 -43.84 15.31 -1.23
CA GLY A 6 -43.14 14.02 -1.14
C GLY A 6 -44.05 12.80 -0.89
N TYR A 7 -45.37 12.98 -0.87
CA TYR A 7 -46.35 11.90 -0.70
C TYR A 7 -47.38 11.91 -1.82
N HIS A 8 -47.85 10.73 -2.17
CA HIS A 8 -49.02 10.51 -3.01
C HIS A 8 -50.25 10.28 -2.12
N PHE A 9 -51.35 10.97 -2.41
CA PHE A 9 -52.62 10.75 -1.73
C PHE A 9 -53.24 9.43 -2.18
N ALA A 10 -53.29 8.44 -1.29
CA ALA A 10 -53.83 7.12 -1.59
C ALA A 10 -55.36 7.07 -1.44
N GLY A 11 -55.98 8.00 -0.73
CA GLY A 11 -57.44 8.11 -0.60
C GLY A 11 -57.92 8.33 0.84
N TRP A 12 -59.25 8.41 0.97
CA TRP A 12 -59.95 8.46 2.26
C TRP A 12 -60.40 7.08 2.70
N TYR A 13 -60.35 6.83 4.01
CA TYR A 13 -60.67 5.56 4.65
C TYR A 13 -61.62 5.78 5.83
N ILE A 14 -62.46 4.79 6.14
CA ILE A 14 -63.42 4.86 7.28
C ILE A 14 -62.84 4.34 8.60
N ASP A 15 -61.64 3.77 8.56
CA ASP A 15 -60.94 3.21 9.70
C ASP A 15 -59.55 3.84 9.84
N LYS A 16 -59.07 3.93 11.09
CA LYS A 16 -57.81 4.61 11.42
C LYS A 16 -56.59 3.87 10.83
N GLU A 17 -56.69 2.57 10.68
CA GLU A 17 -55.67 1.69 10.10
C GLU A 17 -55.56 1.84 8.57
N CYS A 18 -56.48 2.61 7.96
CA CYS A 18 -56.55 2.84 6.52
C CYS A 18 -56.59 1.53 5.70
N THR A 19 -57.50 0.64 6.08
CA THR A 19 -57.74 -0.66 5.41
C THR A 19 -59.03 -0.69 4.59
N LYS A 20 -60.03 0.13 4.92
CA LYS A 20 -61.34 0.23 4.25
C LYS A 20 -61.46 1.55 3.49
N ARG A 21 -61.05 1.54 2.22
CA ARG A 21 -61.04 2.72 1.34
C ARG A 21 -62.45 3.13 0.91
N ILE A 22 -62.70 4.43 0.84
CA ILE A 22 -63.89 5.01 0.21
C ILE A 22 -63.60 5.28 -1.26
N ASN A 23 -64.53 4.89 -2.13
CA ASN A 23 -64.50 5.29 -3.54
C ASN A 23 -65.06 6.71 -3.70
N PRO A 24 -64.42 7.57 -4.51
CA PRO A 24 -64.95 8.90 -4.81
C PRO A 24 -66.40 8.83 -5.32
N GLY A 25 -67.28 9.70 -4.81
CA GLY A 25 -68.70 9.79 -5.22
C GLY A 25 -69.69 8.99 -4.39
N GLY A 26 -69.25 8.24 -3.37
CA GLY A 26 -70.15 7.57 -2.42
C GLY A 26 -70.88 8.56 -1.51
N ILE A 27 -72.19 8.32 -1.29
CA ILE A 27 -72.97 9.04 -0.27
C ILE A 27 -72.68 8.39 1.08
N LEU A 28 -72.19 9.17 2.03
CA LEU A 28 -71.99 8.70 3.40
C LEU A 28 -73.36 8.64 4.10
N PRO A 29 -73.73 7.50 4.74
CA PRO A 29 -75.07 7.32 5.31
C PRO A 29 -75.36 8.20 6.52
N HIS A 30 -74.32 8.76 7.15
CA HIS A 30 -74.38 9.71 8.26
C HIS A 30 -73.01 10.38 8.42
N THR A 31 -72.91 11.36 9.32
CA THR A 31 -71.63 11.97 9.70
C THR A 31 -70.67 10.90 10.24
N MET A 32 -69.44 10.89 9.75
CA MET A 32 -68.39 9.97 10.18
C MET A 32 -67.01 10.62 10.02
N SER A 33 -66.05 10.15 10.82
CA SER A 33 -64.64 10.54 10.68
C SER A 33 -64.00 9.75 9.54
N LEU A 34 -63.32 10.46 8.64
CA LEU A 34 -62.50 9.87 7.60
C LEU A 34 -61.03 10.04 7.92
N TYR A 35 -60.22 9.10 7.47
CA TYR A 35 -58.77 9.07 7.64
C TYR A 35 -58.11 9.13 6.26
N ASP A 36 -57.22 10.10 6.06
CA ASP A 36 -56.41 10.25 4.85
C ASP A 36 -55.19 9.33 4.89
N LYS A 37 -54.95 8.61 3.79
CA LYS A 37 -53.74 7.81 3.63
C LYS A 37 -52.77 8.48 2.66
N TRP A 38 -51.54 8.67 3.11
CA TRP A 38 -50.44 9.23 2.32
C TRP A 38 -49.32 8.21 2.20
N ILE A 39 -48.87 7.95 0.97
CA ILE A 39 -47.78 7.02 0.67
C ILE A 39 -46.57 7.82 0.19
N PRO A 40 -45.38 7.68 0.80
CA PRO A 40 -44.18 8.37 0.32
C PRO A 40 -43.88 8.05 -1.14
N ILE A 41 -43.54 9.07 -1.91
CA ILE A 41 -43.10 8.92 -3.30
C ILE A 41 -41.66 8.39 -3.29
N TRP A 42 -41.40 7.38 -4.13
CA TRP A 42 -40.08 6.79 -4.32
C TRP A 42 -39.35 7.52 -5.45
N TYR A 43 -38.30 8.27 -5.08
CA TYR A 43 -37.46 9.00 -6.01
C TYR A 43 -36.23 8.16 -6.36
N PRO A 44 -35.89 8.00 -7.66
CA PRO A 44 -34.73 7.23 -8.06
C PRO A 44 -33.43 7.94 -7.67
N VAL A 45 -32.42 7.15 -7.32
CA VAL A 45 -31.04 7.60 -7.17
C VAL A 45 -30.24 7.09 -8.35
N VAL A 46 -29.71 8.02 -9.15
CA VAL A 46 -28.94 7.74 -10.35
C VAL A 46 -27.46 7.91 -10.04
N TYR A 47 -26.65 6.90 -10.35
CA TYR A 47 -25.21 6.92 -10.16
C TYR A 47 -24.51 6.96 -11.52
N GLN A 48 -23.93 8.10 -11.85
CA GLN A 48 -23.10 8.28 -13.04
C GLN A 48 -21.67 7.89 -12.70
N THR A 49 -21.27 6.67 -13.07
CA THR A 49 -19.98 6.08 -12.68
C THR A 49 -18.87 6.26 -13.72
N ASP A 50 -19.14 6.92 -14.84
CA ASP A 50 -18.18 7.12 -15.93
C ASP A 50 -17.47 5.80 -16.35
N GLY A 51 -18.27 4.76 -16.63
CA GLY A 51 -17.75 3.43 -16.99
C GLY A 51 -17.29 2.56 -15.80
N GLY A 52 -17.34 3.08 -14.57
CA GLY A 52 -17.13 2.31 -13.35
C GLY A 52 -18.37 1.51 -12.91
N MET A 53 -18.22 0.79 -11.80
CA MET A 53 -19.28 0.03 -11.13
C MET A 53 -19.68 0.69 -9.81
N ASN A 54 -20.98 0.93 -9.62
CA ASN A 54 -21.51 1.38 -8.34
C ASN A 54 -21.55 0.23 -7.31
N SER A 55 -21.44 0.57 -6.03
CA SER A 55 -21.64 -0.39 -4.94
C SER A 55 -23.10 -0.85 -4.88
N ARG A 56 -23.33 -2.16 -4.76
CA ARG A 56 -24.68 -2.72 -4.53
C ARG A 56 -25.30 -2.31 -3.18
N LYS A 57 -24.50 -1.76 -2.26
CA LYS A 57 -24.95 -1.24 -0.97
C LYS A 57 -25.60 0.15 -1.06
N ASN A 58 -25.39 0.85 -2.18
CA ASN A 58 -26.03 2.13 -2.44
C ASN A 58 -27.50 1.93 -2.83
N PRO A 59 -28.45 2.73 -2.30
CA PRO A 59 -29.88 2.55 -2.58
C PRO A 59 -30.22 2.87 -4.04
N LYS A 60 -31.21 2.19 -4.61
CA LYS A 60 -31.74 2.54 -5.93
C LYS A 60 -32.80 3.65 -5.87
N TYR A 61 -33.45 3.79 -4.73
CA TYR A 61 -34.54 4.73 -4.50
C TYR A 61 -34.48 5.26 -3.08
N ILE A 62 -34.99 6.47 -2.90
CA ILE A 62 -35.17 7.14 -1.61
C ILE A 62 -36.57 7.75 -1.53
N THR A 63 -37.00 8.09 -0.33
CA THR A 63 -38.27 8.80 -0.11
C THR A 63 -38.03 10.02 0.78
N ILE A 64 -39.05 10.86 0.98
CA ILE A 64 -38.99 11.96 1.95
C ILE A 64 -38.79 11.47 3.40
N GLU A 65 -39.10 10.20 3.68
CA GLU A 65 -38.90 9.57 5.00
C GLU A 65 -37.52 8.92 5.13
N SER A 66 -36.73 8.86 4.04
CA SER A 66 -35.34 8.43 4.12
C SER A 66 -34.53 9.41 4.98
N GLY A 67 -33.85 8.87 5.99
CA GLY A 67 -32.84 9.61 6.75
C GLY A 67 -31.57 9.87 5.92
N VAL A 68 -30.50 10.28 6.59
CA VAL A 68 -29.20 10.50 5.96
C VAL A 68 -28.60 9.16 5.52
N ILE A 69 -28.24 9.03 4.24
CA ILE A 69 -27.70 7.78 3.69
C ILE A 69 -26.23 7.96 3.35
N ARG A 70 -25.36 7.18 4.00
CA ARG A 70 -23.93 7.13 3.66
C ARG A 70 -23.72 6.45 2.31
N LEU A 71 -22.92 7.09 1.46
CA LEU A 71 -22.56 6.58 0.14
C LEU A 71 -21.34 5.67 0.22
N TYR A 72 -21.44 4.51 -0.43
CA TYR A 72 -20.34 3.61 -0.63
C TYR A 72 -19.58 3.97 -1.92
N PRO A 73 -18.25 3.80 -1.95
CA PRO A 73 -17.43 4.17 -3.10
C PRO A 73 -17.78 3.33 -4.34
N ALA A 74 -17.67 3.94 -5.51
CA ALA A 74 -17.68 3.22 -6.78
C ALA A 74 -16.29 2.67 -7.11
N LYS A 75 -16.22 1.69 -7.99
CA LYS A 75 -14.97 1.08 -8.45
C LYS A 75 -14.81 1.26 -9.95
N LYS A 76 -13.63 1.73 -10.39
CA LYS A 76 -13.27 1.81 -11.81
C LYS A 76 -11.87 1.23 -11.96
N GLN A 77 -11.70 0.25 -12.85
CA GLN A 77 -10.43 -0.43 -13.03
C GLN A 77 -9.34 0.57 -13.44
N GLY A 78 -8.17 0.49 -12.81
CA GLY A 78 -7.03 1.37 -13.10
C GLY A 78 -7.21 2.83 -12.64
N LYS A 79 -8.20 3.13 -11.79
CA LYS A 79 -8.44 4.48 -11.27
C LYS A 79 -8.68 4.47 -9.76
N ILE A 80 -8.39 5.60 -9.12
CA ILE A 80 -8.69 5.83 -7.70
C ILE A 80 -10.00 6.62 -7.60
N PHE A 81 -10.94 6.13 -6.79
CA PHE A 81 -12.20 6.83 -6.51
C PHE A 81 -11.96 8.01 -5.57
N GLU A 82 -12.27 9.23 -6.02
CA GLU A 82 -12.08 10.44 -5.22
C GLU A 82 -13.34 10.85 -4.44
N GLY A 83 -14.53 10.44 -4.90
CA GLY A 83 -15.77 10.74 -4.21
C GLY A 83 -16.98 10.81 -5.13
N TRP A 84 -18.15 10.92 -4.49
CA TRP A 84 -19.38 11.26 -5.16
C TRP A 84 -19.59 12.77 -5.17
N TYR A 85 -20.21 13.26 -6.24
CA TYR A 85 -20.54 14.67 -6.41
C TYR A 85 -22.03 14.82 -6.66
N LEU A 86 -22.67 15.72 -5.90
CA LEU A 86 -24.04 16.17 -6.07
C LEU A 86 -24.01 17.66 -6.40
N ASP A 87 -24.61 18.05 -7.54
CA ASP A 87 -24.63 19.44 -8.01
C ASP A 87 -23.23 20.10 -8.02
N GLY A 88 -22.22 19.33 -8.44
CA GLY A 88 -20.83 19.78 -8.52
C GLY A 88 -20.07 19.81 -7.19
N LYS A 89 -20.71 19.51 -6.06
CA LYS A 89 -20.07 19.48 -4.73
C LYS A 89 -19.82 18.04 -4.27
N ARG A 90 -18.64 17.78 -3.71
CA ARG A 90 -18.29 16.47 -3.15
C ARG A 90 -19.18 16.17 -1.95
N VAL A 91 -19.75 14.97 -1.92
CA VAL A 91 -20.64 14.49 -0.86
C VAL A 91 -20.28 13.07 -0.45
N GLU A 92 -20.44 12.79 0.84
CA GLU A 92 -20.31 11.43 1.41
C GLU A 92 -21.68 10.83 1.76
N TYR A 93 -22.73 11.67 1.76
CA TYR A 93 -24.08 11.30 2.15
C TYR A 93 -25.10 11.90 1.19
N ILE A 94 -26.21 11.19 1.00
CA ILE A 94 -27.44 11.78 0.48
C ILE A 94 -28.14 12.45 1.67
N PRO A 95 -28.46 13.76 1.60
CA PRO A 95 -29.17 14.45 2.67
C PRO A 95 -30.57 13.85 2.88
N GLU A 96 -31.11 13.99 4.08
CA GLU A 96 -32.46 13.52 4.40
C GLU A 96 -33.55 14.28 3.61
N ARG A 97 -34.80 13.78 3.67
CA ARG A 97 -36.00 14.47 3.17
C ARG A 97 -35.97 14.82 1.67
N GLN A 98 -35.34 13.99 0.86
CA GLN A 98 -35.33 14.20 -0.59
C GLN A 98 -36.73 14.03 -1.18
N CYS A 99 -37.12 15.01 -1.97
CA CYS A 99 -38.44 15.08 -2.62
C CYS A 99 -38.33 15.07 -4.15
N GLN A 100 -37.18 14.64 -4.68
CA GLN A 100 -36.89 14.61 -6.11
C GLN A 100 -35.82 13.55 -6.41
N PRO A 101 -35.68 13.12 -7.68
CA PRO A 101 -34.57 12.28 -8.10
C PRO A 101 -33.21 12.88 -7.72
N VAL A 102 -32.27 12.04 -7.29
CA VAL A 102 -30.90 12.45 -6.95
C VAL A 102 -29.94 11.84 -7.98
N THR A 103 -29.08 12.67 -8.57
CA THR A 103 -28.01 12.20 -9.47
C THR A 103 -26.65 12.44 -8.82
N LEU A 104 -25.89 11.37 -8.65
CA LEU A 104 -24.54 11.39 -8.09
C LEU A 104 -23.52 11.05 -9.16
N VAL A 105 -22.51 11.88 -9.30
CA VAL A 105 -21.42 11.69 -10.26
C VAL A 105 -20.20 11.18 -9.52
N ALA A 106 -19.66 10.03 -9.94
CA ALA A 106 -18.39 9.54 -9.43
C ALA A 106 -17.25 10.31 -10.08
N LYS A 107 -16.28 10.77 -9.28
CA LYS A 107 -15.01 11.27 -9.79
C LYS A 107 -13.87 10.33 -9.43
N TYR A 108 -12.90 10.30 -10.32
CA TYR A 108 -11.74 9.45 -10.22
C TYR A 108 -10.49 10.22 -10.64
N ARG A 109 -9.35 9.80 -10.10
CA ARG A 109 -8.02 10.20 -10.58
C ARG A 109 -7.20 8.99 -11.01
N ASP A 110 -6.14 9.25 -11.75
CA ASP A 110 -5.12 8.27 -12.06
C ASP A 110 -4.24 7.95 -10.84
N PHE A 111 -3.60 6.79 -10.91
CA PHE A 111 -2.49 6.45 -10.03
C PHE A 111 -1.25 7.22 -10.45
N ASN A 112 -0.44 7.63 -9.48
CA ASN A 112 0.89 8.17 -9.78
C ASN A 112 1.84 7.00 -10.01
N THR A 113 2.67 7.10 -11.03
CA THR A 113 3.66 6.10 -11.44
C THR A 113 5.02 6.47 -10.87
N VAL A 114 5.65 5.50 -10.21
CA VAL A 114 6.98 5.63 -9.63
C VAL A 114 7.94 4.74 -10.39
N GLN A 115 8.99 5.35 -10.90
CA GLN A 115 10.12 4.69 -11.53
C GLN A 115 11.25 4.52 -10.51
N PHE A 116 12.12 3.54 -10.73
CA PHE A 116 13.24 3.26 -9.83
C PHE A 116 14.55 3.29 -10.59
N GLU A 117 15.42 4.22 -10.24
CA GLU A 117 16.81 4.24 -10.70
C GLU A 117 17.68 3.52 -9.68
N THR A 118 18.14 2.32 -10.04
CA THR A 118 18.84 1.42 -9.12
C THR A 118 20.36 1.62 -9.13
N PHE A 119 20.90 2.40 -10.07
CA PHE A 119 22.34 2.65 -10.24
C PHE A 119 23.18 1.36 -10.23
N GLY A 120 22.81 0.41 -11.08
CA GLY A 120 23.51 -0.88 -11.23
C GLY A 120 23.06 -1.97 -10.25
N GLY A 121 22.09 -1.69 -9.38
CA GLY A 121 21.32 -2.74 -8.70
C GLY A 121 20.33 -3.43 -9.65
N ALA A 122 19.79 -4.57 -9.21
CA ALA A 122 18.76 -5.29 -9.95
C ALA A 122 17.56 -4.38 -10.30
N ILE A 123 17.09 -4.44 -11.55
CA ILE A 123 15.98 -3.62 -12.06
C ILE A 123 14.72 -3.88 -11.25
N ILE A 124 14.02 -2.81 -10.88
CA ILE A 124 12.71 -2.86 -10.25
C ILE A 124 11.68 -2.33 -11.25
N PRO A 125 10.59 -3.08 -11.53
CA PRO A 125 9.51 -2.57 -12.36
C PRO A 125 8.88 -1.31 -11.77
N ASN A 126 8.38 -0.44 -12.63
CA ASN A 126 7.62 0.73 -12.19
C ASN A 126 6.43 0.29 -11.33
N MET A 127 6.12 1.10 -10.31
CA MET A 127 5.00 0.86 -9.40
C MET A 127 3.99 1.98 -9.49
N GLN A 128 2.77 1.69 -9.06
CA GLN A 128 1.70 2.67 -8.92
C GLN A 128 1.40 2.89 -7.44
N THR A 129 1.05 4.13 -7.08
CA THR A 129 0.63 4.44 -5.71
C THR A 129 -0.68 3.73 -5.34
N ASN A 130 -1.04 3.67 -4.06
CA ASN A 130 -2.38 3.30 -3.61
C ASN A 130 -3.33 4.53 -3.58
N SER A 131 -4.53 4.36 -3.02
CA SER A 131 -5.51 5.45 -2.84
C SER A 131 -5.00 6.61 -1.98
N ASP A 132 -4.08 6.31 -1.06
CA ASP A 132 -3.49 7.25 -0.11
C ASP A 132 -2.20 7.87 -0.65
N LYS A 133 -1.92 7.67 -1.95
CA LYS A 133 -0.73 8.17 -2.66
C LYS A 133 0.59 7.58 -2.16
N LYS A 134 0.59 6.39 -1.59
CA LYS A 134 1.80 5.72 -1.07
C LYS A 134 2.16 4.49 -1.87
N LEU A 135 3.42 4.08 -1.79
CA LEU A 135 3.87 2.78 -2.28
C LEU A 135 3.76 1.74 -1.16
N GLU A 136 3.48 0.51 -1.54
CA GLU A 136 3.45 -0.65 -0.65
C GLU A 136 4.39 -1.71 -1.21
N ASP A 137 5.12 -2.42 -0.34
CA ASP A 137 5.96 -3.57 -0.70
C ASP A 137 7.01 -3.32 -1.78
N ILE A 138 7.70 -2.17 -1.74
CA ILE A 138 8.86 -1.93 -2.59
C ILE A 138 9.94 -2.96 -2.24
N ARG A 139 10.31 -3.81 -3.20
CA ARG A 139 11.39 -4.77 -2.99
C ARG A 139 12.72 -4.04 -2.86
N THR A 140 13.52 -4.42 -1.88
CA THR A 140 14.91 -3.97 -1.80
C THR A 140 15.69 -4.56 -2.99
N PRO A 141 16.31 -3.74 -3.85
CA PRO A 141 17.12 -4.24 -4.94
C PRO A 141 18.38 -4.91 -4.37
N MET A 142 19.04 -5.74 -5.18
CA MET A 142 20.34 -6.34 -4.84
C MET A 142 21.42 -5.78 -5.74
N ARG A 143 22.60 -5.51 -5.18
CA ARG A 143 23.80 -5.10 -5.90
C ARG A 143 25.02 -5.77 -5.24
N LEU A 144 25.73 -6.63 -5.97
CA LEU A 144 26.85 -7.41 -5.42
C LEU A 144 27.95 -6.49 -4.88
N GLY A 145 28.41 -6.77 -3.66
CA GLY A 145 29.45 -5.97 -2.99
C GLY A 145 28.95 -4.65 -2.37
N TYR A 146 27.65 -4.39 -2.38
CA TYR A 146 27.06 -3.18 -1.80
C TYR A 146 25.92 -3.49 -0.83
N THR A 147 25.77 -2.62 0.16
CA THR A 147 24.66 -2.54 1.09
C THR A 147 23.68 -1.48 0.59
N PHE A 148 22.39 -1.82 0.54
CA PHE A 148 21.33 -0.87 0.18
C PHE A 148 21.06 0.07 1.35
N MET A 149 21.19 1.38 1.12
CA MET A 149 21.05 2.40 2.16
C MET A 149 19.67 3.06 2.17
N GLY A 150 18.88 2.87 1.11
CA GLY A 150 17.53 3.43 1.00
C GLY A 150 17.24 4.03 -0.37
N TRP A 151 15.98 4.45 -0.53
CA TRP A 151 15.51 5.24 -1.67
C TRP A 151 15.59 6.73 -1.34
N TYR A 152 15.86 7.54 -2.35
CA TYR A 152 15.95 8.99 -2.26
C TYR A 152 15.13 9.64 -3.36
N TRP A 153 14.66 10.86 -3.10
CA TRP A 153 13.90 11.67 -4.05
C TRP A 153 14.77 12.31 -5.13
N ASP A 154 16.07 12.43 -4.86
CA ASP A 154 17.05 13.02 -5.75
C ASP A 154 18.27 12.11 -5.94
N PRO A 155 18.95 12.20 -7.10
CA PRO A 155 20.12 11.39 -7.40
C PRO A 155 21.34 11.74 -6.54
N ASP A 156 21.38 12.93 -5.94
CA ASP A 156 22.47 13.40 -5.09
C ASP A 156 22.28 12.99 -3.61
N TYR A 157 21.18 12.27 -3.31
CA TYR A 157 20.85 11.70 -2.01
C TYR A 157 20.63 12.71 -0.87
N HIS A 158 20.13 13.92 -1.18
CA HIS A 158 19.80 14.93 -0.18
C HIS A 158 18.53 14.60 0.61
N TRP A 159 17.52 13.98 -0.04
CA TRP A 159 16.21 13.73 0.57
C TRP A 159 15.86 12.26 0.52
N GLN A 160 16.00 11.59 1.67
CA GLN A 160 15.63 10.18 1.80
C GLN A 160 14.10 10.02 1.71
N TYR A 161 13.66 9.05 0.92
CA TYR A 161 12.28 8.63 0.84
C TYR A 161 11.93 7.69 2.00
N THR A 162 10.77 7.90 2.60
CA THR A 162 10.17 7.01 3.60
C THR A 162 8.76 6.60 3.18
N TYR A 163 8.36 5.38 3.53
CA TYR A 163 7.09 4.77 3.10
C TYR A 163 5.83 5.55 3.53
N ASP A 164 5.94 6.41 4.53
CA ASP A 164 4.85 7.24 5.03
C ASP A 164 4.64 8.51 4.21
N GLN A 165 5.56 8.89 3.32
CA GLN A 165 5.44 10.06 2.46
C GLN A 165 4.49 9.81 1.28
N ALA A 166 3.62 10.78 1.02
CA ALA A 166 2.73 10.78 -0.13
C ALA A 166 3.50 11.18 -1.40
N ILE A 167 3.22 10.47 -2.48
CA ILE A 167 3.75 10.71 -3.83
C ILE A 167 2.66 11.44 -4.60
N GLU A 168 2.82 12.76 -4.76
CA GLU A 168 1.78 13.65 -5.28
C GLU A 168 1.65 13.61 -6.80
N GLU A 169 2.72 13.23 -7.51
CA GLU A 169 2.80 13.12 -8.96
C GLU A 169 3.75 11.99 -9.39
N ASP A 170 3.80 11.70 -10.68
CA ASP A 170 4.75 10.72 -11.23
C ASP A 170 6.20 11.12 -10.91
N CYS A 171 7.00 10.18 -10.44
CA CYS A 171 8.36 10.48 -9.98
C CYS A 171 9.34 9.33 -10.23
N THR A 172 10.62 9.58 -9.92
CA THR A 172 11.68 8.56 -9.87
C THR A 172 12.29 8.54 -8.48
N LEU A 173 12.44 7.34 -7.90
CA LEU A 173 13.20 7.12 -6.66
C LEU A 173 14.58 6.55 -6.99
N TYR A 174 15.59 7.04 -6.29
CA TYR A 174 17.00 6.75 -6.54
C TYR A 174 17.59 5.88 -5.43
N ALA A 175 18.19 4.75 -5.80
CA ALA A 175 18.81 3.85 -4.84
C ALA A 175 20.17 4.39 -4.39
N ARG A 176 20.40 4.44 -3.08
CA ARG A 176 21.73 4.70 -2.52
C ARG A 176 22.38 3.41 -2.06
N TRP A 177 23.68 3.31 -2.32
CA TRP A 177 24.49 2.14 -2.03
C TRP A 177 25.76 2.52 -1.28
N GLU A 178 26.22 1.64 -0.39
CA GLU A 178 27.52 1.74 0.26
C GLU A 178 28.30 0.44 0.05
N VAL A 179 29.62 0.52 -0.17
CA VAL A 179 30.45 -0.69 -0.36
C VAL A 179 30.42 -1.52 0.93
N THR A 180 30.04 -2.78 0.80
CA THR A 180 30.03 -3.70 1.94
C THR A 180 31.46 -4.12 2.28
N HIS A 181 31.84 -3.92 3.54
CA HIS A 181 33.09 -4.38 4.10
C HIS A 181 32.85 -5.65 4.90
N PHE A 182 33.48 -6.75 4.47
CA PHE A 182 33.43 -8.03 5.15
C PHE A 182 34.60 -8.14 6.12
N SER A 183 34.34 -8.70 7.29
CA SER A 183 35.34 -8.94 8.32
C SER A 183 36.14 -10.22 8.06
N ILE A 184 37.38 -10.22 8.52
CA ILE A 184 38.25 -11.40 8.57
C ILE A 184 38.69 -11.59 10.02
N ILE A 185 38.26 -12.70 10.61
CA ILE A 185 38.60 -13.10 11.97
C ILE A 185 39.63 -14.23 11.89
N TYR A 186 40.77 -14.03 12.54
CA TYR A 186 41.82 -15.05 12.65
C TYR A 186 41.76 -15.68 14.05
N ASP A 187 41.33 -16.93 14.13
CA ASP A 187 41.41 -17.74 15.34
C ASP A 187 42.75 -18.49 15.35
N VAL A 188 43.63 -18.08 16.27
CA VAL A 188 44.99 -18.61 16.41
C VAL A 188 45.22 -19.29 17.76
N GLY A 189 44.17 -19.45 18.58
CA GLY A 189 44.28 -19.89 19.97
C GLY A 189 45.30 -19.04 20.75
N LYS A 190 46.35 -19.69 21.30
CA LYS A 190 47.44 -19.02 22.02
C LYS A 190 48.55 -18.45 21.12
N GLY A 191 48.41 -18.56 19.79
CA GLY A 191 49.34 -18.00 18.82
C GLY A 191 49.03 -16.54 18.47
N TYR A 192 49.64 -16.05 17.39
CA TYR A 192 49.35 -14.75 16.80
C TYR A 192 49.33 -14.82 15.26
N ALA A 193 48.40 -14.10 14.65
CA ALA A 193 48.35 -13.92 13.20
C ALA A 193 49.37 -12.86 12.73
N SER A 194 49.77 -12.93 11.46
CA SER A 194 50.60 -11.89 10.85
C SER A 194 49.89 -10.53 10.87
N ARG A 195 50.58 -9.46 11.27
CA ARG A 195 50.03 -8.09 11.22
C ARG A 195 49.77 -7.59 9.81
N SER A 196 50.37 -8.21 8.80
CA SER A 196 50.14 -7.88 7.38
C SER A 196 48.88 -8.54 6.81
N ASN A 197 48.26 -9.46 7.54
CA ASN A 197 46.96 -9.99 7.16
C ASN A 197 45.88 -8.93 7.44
N PRO A 198 45.04 -8.56 6.46
CA PRO A 198 44.01 -7.56 6.66
C PRO A 198 42.89 -8.09 7.55
N ARG A 199 42.20 -7.18 8.23
CA ARG A 199 41.05 -7.49 9.10
C ARG A 199 39.70 -7.34 8.39
N THR A 200 39.69 -6.69 7.24
CA THR A 200 38.50 -6.48 6.42
C THR A 200 38.88 -6.60 4.96
N TYR A 201 37.90 -6.89 4.11
CA TYR A 201 38.02 -6.85 2.67
C TYR A 201 36.68 -6.47 2.04
N THR A 202 36.70 -6.09 0.77
CA THR A 202 35.50 -5.81 -0.04
C THR A 202 35.44 -6.74 -1.25
N TYR A 203 34.28 -6.80 -1.90
CA TYR A 203 34.10 -7.52 -3.16
C TYR A 203 35.06 -7.06 -4.28
N PHE A 204 35.55 -5.81 -4.19
CA PHE A 204 36.40 -5.16 -5.20
C PHE A 204 37.90 -5.32 -4.93
N ASP A 205 38.28 -5.84 -3.77
CA ASP A 205 39.68 -6.05 -3.44
C ASP A 205 40.27 -7.17 -4.31
N LYS A 206 41.54 -7.00 -4.70
CA LYS A 206 42.31 -8.07 -5.35
C LYS A 206 42.51 -9.24 -4.39
N THR A 207 42.79 -10.41 -4.94
CA THR A 207 43.08 -11.63 -4.17
C THR A 207 44.10 -11.38 -3.03
N ILE A 208 43.69 -11.69 -1.81
CA ILE A 208 44.48 -11.56 -0.58
C ILE A 208 45.15 -12.90 -0.30
N LYS A 209 46.48 -12.96 -0.39
CA LYS A 209 47.25 -14.14 0.01
C LYS A 209 47.48 -14.15 1.52
N LEU A 210 47.00 -15.19 2.20
CA LEU A 210 47.07 -15.30 3.65
C LEU A 210 48.49 -15.64 4.10
N LYS A 211 49.03 -14.86 5.03
CA LYS A 211 50.32 -15.13 5.65
C LYS A 211 50.16 -16.13 6.80
N PRO A 212 51.16 -17.00 7.05
CA PRO A 212 51.09 -17.99 8.11
C PRO A 212 50.97 -17.34 9.49
N ALA A 213 50.26 -18.00 10.41
CA ALA A 213 50.27 -17.65 11.84
C ALA A 213 51.51 -18.22 12.53
N LYS A 214 51.78 -17.75 13.75
CA LYS A 214 52.88 -18.21 14.59
C LYS A 214 52.38 -18.64 15.97
N LYS A 215 52.94 -19.74 16.48
CA LYS A 215 52.69 -20.27 17.82
C LYS A 215 53.96 -20.94 18.32
N GLU A 216 54.44 -20.54 19.50
CA GLU A 216 55.71 -21.01 20.05
C GLU A 216 55.70 -22.53 20.29
N GLY A 217 56.72 -23.24 19.79
CA GLY A 217 56.82 -24.70 19.85
C GLY A 217 55.98 -25.46 18.83
N TYR A 218 55.36 -24.78 17.85
CA TYR A 218 54.53 -25.40 16.82
C TYR A 218 54.86 -24.89 15.41
N ARG A 219 54.73 -25.79 14.43
CA ARG A 219 54.74 -25.52 12.99
C ARG A 219 53.35 -25.13 12.52
N PHE A 220 53.23 -24.06 11.76
CA PHE A 220 51.98 -23.67 11.11
C PHE A 220 51.67 -24.65 9.97
N VAL A 221 50.47 -25.22 9.97
CA VAL A 221 50.02 -26.17 8.96
C VAL A 221 49.23 -25.44 7.86
N GLY A 222 48.28 -24.59 8.23
CA GLY A 222 47.41 -23.89 7.28
C GLY A 222 46.30 -23.11 7.99
N TRP A 223 45.57 -22.30 7.22
CA TRP A 223 44.32 -21.68 7.65
C TRP A 223 43.15 -22.54 7.17
N PHE A 224 42.14 -22.71 8.02
CA PHE A 224 40.96 -23.52 7.71
C PHE A 224 39.68 -22.73 8.01
N ASP A 225 38.63 -22.97 7.24
CA ASP A 225 37.29 -22.52 7.60
C ASP A 225 36.66 -23.41 8.69
N GLU A 226 35.46 -23.04 9.16
CA GLU A 226 34.75 -23.80 10.19
C GLU A 226 34.31 -25.21 9.74
N ARG A 227 34.39 -25.52 8.45
CA ARG A 227 34.09 -26.84 7.88
C ARG A 227 35.35 -27.68 7.67
N GLY A 228 36.53 -27.14 8.00
CA GLY A 228 37.81 -27.81 7.82
C GLY A 228 38.37 -27.74 6.40
N ASN A 229 37.87 -26.84 5.55
CA ASN A 229 38.47 -26.61 4.23
C ASN A 229 39.69 -25.68 4.38
N GLU A 230 40.80 -26.07 3.78
CA GLU A 230 42.00 -25.24 3.77
C GLU A 230 41.79 -23.99 2.89
N LEU A 231 42.23 -22.83 3.40
CA LEU A 231 42.20 -21.55 2.73
C LEU A 231 43.60 -20.96 2.69
N ILE A 232 44.14 -20.75 1.49
CA ILE A 232 45.45 -20.10 1.28
C ILE A 232 45.31 -18.62 0.87
N GLU A 233 44.13 -18.23 0.40
CA GLU A 233 43.82 -16.89 -0.10
C GLU A 233 42.33 -16.58 0.04
N ILE A 234 41.99 -15.29 0.06
CA ILE A 234 40.63 -14.79 -0.17
C ILE A 234 40.64 -14.22 -1.59
N ARG A 235 39.91 -14.86 -2.52
CA ARG A 235 39.89 -14.47 -3.93
C ARG A 235 39.14 -13.15 -4.13
N GLU A 236 39.50 -12.42 -5.17
CA GLU A 236 38.69 -11.30 -5.67
C GLU A 236 37.22 -11.73 -5.85
N HIS A 237 36.29 -10.79 -5.67
CA HIS A 237 34.84 -11.04 -5.75
C HIS A 237 34.28 -11.99 -4.67
N SER A 238 35.07 -12.35 -3.67
CA SER A 238 34.57 -13.05 -2.48
C SER A 238 33.56 -12.18 -1.72
N LEU A 239 32.58 -12.84 -1.12
CA LEU A 239 31.54 -12.22 -0.29
C LEU A 239 31.50 -12.86 1.09
N GLY A 240 30.97 -12.11 2.05
CA GLY A 240 30.66 -12.57 3.40
C GLY A 240 31.88 -12.60 4.32
N ASP A 241 31.62 -12.49 5.62
CA ASP A 241 32.64 -12.57 6.64
C ASP A 241 33.43 -13.89 6.56
N LYS A 242 34.72 -13.82 6.90
CA LYS A 242 35.62 -14.97 6.96
C LYS A 242 36.07 -15.21 8.39
N LYS A 243 35.98 -16.46 8.84
CA LYS A 243 36.61 -16.94 10.05
C LYS A 243 37.65 -17.99 9.67
N LEU A 244 38.91 -17.71 9.98
CA LEU A 244 40.08 -18.50 9.61
C LEU A 244 40.72 -19.06 10.87
N ILE A 245 40.71 -20.38 11.00
CA ILE A 245 41.26 -21.12 12.13
C ILE A 245 42.66 -21.61 11.75
N ALA A 246 43.67 -21.24 12.52
CA ALA A 246 45.04 -21.70 12.30
C ALA A 246 45.21 -23.12 12.86
N HIS A 247 45.65 -24.05 12.02
CA HIS A 247 46.09 -25.37 12.46
C HIS A 247 47.60 -25.39 12.67
N PHE A 248 48.01 -26.09 13.72
CA PHE A 248 49.38 -26.15 14.20
C PHE A 248 49.76 -27.58 14.55
N GLU A 249 50.98 -27.97 14.23
CA GLU A 249 51.58 -29.26 14.61
C GLU A 249 52.74 -29.00 15.57
N LYS A 250 52.87 -29.79 16.64
CA LYS A 250 53.95 -29.61 17.62
C LYS A 250 55.28 -29.96 16.94
N MET A 251 56.31 -29.14 17.15
CA MET A 251 57.66 -29.48 16.71
C MET A 251 58.27 -30.49 17.70
N ASP A 252 58.91 -31.53 17.18
CA ASP A 252 59.67 -32.51 17.96
C ASP A 252 60.91 -31.90 18.63
#